data_AF-A0A1Y5T8J1-F1
#
_entry.id   AF-A0A1Y5T8J1-F1
#
_cell.length_a   1.000
_cell.length_b   1.000
_cell.length_c   1.000
_cell.angle_alpha   90.00
_cell.angle_beta   90.00
_cell.angle_gamma   90.00
#
_symmetry.space_group_name_H-M   'P 1'
#
loop_
_entity.id
_entity.type
_entity.pdbx_description
1 polymer ?
#
loop_
_entity_poly.entity_id
_entity_poly.type
_entity_poly.pdbx_seq_one_letter_code
_entity_poly.pdbx_strand_id
1 'polypeptide(L)'
;MSAAASSKASLGKTSLCFASLCLAAATIAWVALSQRGPDPAYLPMMAGQAIILPDGRSIYVQKHEVTVTEWNRCADEGACEFTLRARPDQDPAKTPATGLNYMDVQHYVTWINKRSRHNFRLPTAGEWNVMAAAVLPEKPDPLFTDPSLTWASSYLVEGLAPRALKPQGSFSASPEGVVDLDGSVWEWTMECYDGLDGGTSPDRCPAFFVGGEHLAAMSFLVRDPARGGCAVGTPPAHLGMRLISDEAL
;
A
#
# COMPACT_ATOMS: atom_id res chain seq x y z
N MET A 1 -34.28 29.75 76.46
CA MET A 1 -33.71 30.40 75.25
C MET A 1 -32.61 29.51 74.70
N SER A 2 -32.43 29.53 73.38
CA SER A 2 -31.42 28.81 72.59
C SER A 2 -31.71 27.35 72.23
N ALA A 3 -32.26 27.17 71.03
CA ALA A 3 -31.89 26.08 70.14
C ALA A 3 -31.19 26.71 68.93
N ALA A 4 -29.90 26.44 68.75
CA ALA A 4 -29.12 26.83 67.58
C ALA A 4 -29.29 25.74 66.51
N ALA A 5 -29.89 26.09 65.37
CA ALA A 5 -30.01 25.21 64.23
C ALA A 5 -28.70 25.20 63.42
N SER A 6 -28.14 23.99 63.27
CA SER A 6 -26.93 23.71 62.51
C SER A 6 -27.18 23.86 61.01
N SER A 7 -26.55 24.87 60.39
CA SER A 7 -26.49 25.01 58.93
C SER A 7 -25.42 24.07 58.38
N LYS A 8 -25.81 22.84 58.04
CA LYS A 8 -25.01 21.96 57.17
C LYS A 8 -25.80 21.68 55.89
N ALA A 9 -25.13 21.92 54.77
CA ALA A 9 -25.36 21.38 53.41
C ALA A 9 -25.72 22.42 52.35
N SER A 10 -24.72 22.86 51.60
CA SER A 10 -24.91 23.38 50.24
C SER A 10 -23.64 23.23 49.38
N LEU A 11 -22.45 23.43 49.95
CA LEU A 11 -21.18 23.41 49.21
C LEU A 11 -20.81 22.07 48.54
N GLY A 12 -21.25 20.92 49.07
CA GLY A 12 -20.87 19.60 48.55
C GLY A 12 -21.61 19.18 47.27
N LYS A 13 -22.85 19.64 47.06
CA LYS A 13 -23.70 19.21 45.93
C LYS A 13 -23.33 19.91 44.63
N THR A 14 -23.04 21.21 44.68
CA THR A 14 -22.58 21.99 43.52
C THR A 14 -21.21 21.51 43.04
N SER A 15 -20.27 21.23 43.95
CA SER A 15 -18.94 20.71 43.58
C SER A 15 -19.00 19.32 42.94
N LEU A 16 -19.90 18.44 43.39
CA LEU A 16 -20.12 17.12 42.77
C LEU A 16 -20.74 17.24 41.37
N CYS A 17 -21.71 18.14 41.18
CA CYS A 17 -22.32 18.39 39.87
C CYS A 17 -21.32 18.96 38.85
N PHE A 18 -20.46 19.89 39.26
CA PHE A 18 -19.41 20.41 38.37
C PHE A 18 -18.38 19.33 38.00
N ALA A 19 -17.93 18.52 38.96
CA ALA A 19 -17.00 17.43 38.69
C ALA A 19 -17.59 16.37 37.73
N SER A 20 -18.86 16.02 37.90
CA SER A 20 -19.55 15.06 37.03
C SER A 20 -19.82 15.62 35.62
N LEU A 21 -20.13 16.91 35.48
CA LEU A 21 -20.22 17.59 34.17
C LEU A 21 -18.87 17.63 33.44
N CYS A 22 -17.77 17.93 34.14
CA CYS A 22 -16.43 17.92 33.54
C CYS A 22 -16.01 16.51 33.10
N LEU A 23 -16.29 15.48 33.91
CA LEU A 23 -16.05 14.09 33.55
C LEU A 23 -16.88 13.67 32.32
N ALA A 24 -18.16 14.04 32.26
CA ALA A 24 -19.02 13.76 31.11
C ALA A 24 -18.54 14.49 29.84
N ALA A 25 -18.12 15.75 29.95
CA ALA A 25 -17.57 16.49 28.82
C ALA A 25 -16.25 15.86 28.32
N ALA A 26 -15.38 15.42 29.24
CA ALA A 26 -14.14 14.74 28.90
C ALA A 26 -14.38 13.38 28.23
N THR A 27 -15.36 12.60 28.69
CA THR A 27 -15.71 11.32 28.06
C THR A 27 -16.35 11.52 26.68
N ILE A 28 -17.24 12.50 26.53
CA ILE A 28 -17.83 12.83 25.22
C ILE A 28 -16.74 13.30 24.24
N ALA A 29 -15.83 14.16 24.68
CA ALA A 29 -14.71 14.61 23.85
C ALA A 29 -13.77 13.44 23.48
N TRP A 30 -13.49 12.55 24.43
CA TRP A 30 -12.70 11.34 24.19
C TRP A 30 -13.36 10.41 23.15
N VAL A 31 -14.66 10.15 23.29
CA VAL A 31 -15.44 9.33 22.33
C VAL A 31 -15.48 9.98 20.95
N ALA A 32 -15.70 11.29 20.88
CA ALA A 32 -15.73 12.02 19.61
C ALA A 32 -14.34 12.08 18.93
N LEU A 33 -13.25 12.05 19.70
CA LEU A 33 -11.89 11.97 19.19
C LEU A 33 -11.49 10.56 18.78
N SER A 34 -11.99 9.52 19.47
CA SER A 34 -11.67 8.12 19.21
C SER A 34 -12.50 7.48 18.10
N GLN A 35 -13.66 8.06 17.74
CA GLN A 35 -14.52 7.58 16.66
C GLN A 35 -14.38 8.37 15.34
N ARG A 36 -13.26 9.06 15.13
CA ARG A 36 -13.04 9.76 13.85
C ARG A 36 -12.78 8.74 12.75
N GLY A 37 -13.76 8.57 11.86
CA GLY A 37 -13.63 7.75 10.66
C GLY A 37 -12.55 8.26 9.68
N PRO A 38 -12.38 7.57 8.54
CA PRO A 38 -11.34 7.89 7.58
C PRO A 38 -11.32 9.35 7.12
N ASP A 39 -10.14 9.87 6.81
CA ASP A 39 -9.93 11.21 6.28
C ASP A 39 -9.99 11.21 4.76
N PRO A 40 -11.09 11.69 4.14
CA PRO A 40 -11.25 11.62 2.70
C PRO A 40 -10.19 12.41 1.93
N ALA A 41 -9.51 13.37 2.57
CA ALA A 41 -8.43 14.11 1.93
C ALA A 41 -7.21 13.23 1.62
N TYR A 42 -7.00 12.12 2.35
CA TYR A 42 -5.87 11.21 2.19
C TYR A 42 -6.29 9.83 1.68
N LEU A 43 -7.58 9.60 1.41
CA LEU A 43 -8.01 8.35 0.82
C LEU A 43 -7.63 8.31 -0.66
N PRO A 44 -6.91 7.26 -1.11
CA PRO A 44 -6.63 7.10 -2.52
C PRO A 44 -7.90 6.65 -3.25
N MET A 45 -7.89 6.76 -4.58
CA MET A 45 -8.98 6.22 -5.40
C MET A 45 -8.92 4.68 -5.37
N MET A 46 -9.98 4.03 -4.89
CA MET A 46 -10.08 2.57 -4.86
C MET A 46 -10.72 2.02 -6.13
N ALA A 47 -10.43 0.75 -6.42
CA ALA A 47 -11.09 -0.03 -7.46
C ALA A 47 -12.60 -0.15 -7.16
N GLY A 48 -13.39 -0.40 -8.21
CA GLY A 48 -14.85 -0.37 -8.11
C GLY A 48 -15.44 -1.55 -7.34
N GLN A 49 -14.71 -2.67 -7.26
CA GLN A 49 -15.13 -3.88 -6.55
C GLN A 49 -13.98 -4.42 -5.71
N ALA A 50 -14.31 -5.12 -4.63
CA ALA A 50 -13.34 -5.87 -3.85
C ALA A 50 -12.90 -7.13 -4.61
N ILE A 51 -11.67 -7.56 -4.37
CA ILE A 51 -11.13 -8.80 -4.93
C ILE A 51 -11.39 -9.92 -3.93
N ILE A 52 -12.01 -11.00 -4.40
CA ILE A 52 -12.27 -12.18 -3.59
C ILE A 52 -11.10 -13.15 -3.74
N LEU A 53 -10.39 -13.37 -2.65
CA LEU A 53 -9.27 -14.30 -2.58
C LEU A 53 -9.77 -15.76 -2.55
N PRO A 54 -8.93 -16.74 -2.92
CA PRO A 54 -9.30 -18.17 -2.91
C PRO A 54 -9.75 -18.69 -1.54
N ASP A 55 -9.32 -18.07 -0.44
CA ASP A 55 -9.72 -18.39 0.93
C ASP A 55 -11.05 -17.73 1.35
N GLY A 56 -11.69 -16.98 0.44
CA GLY A 56 -12.95 -16.28 0.65
C GLY A 56 -12.82 -14.89 1.28
N ARG A 57 -11.61 -14.45 1.65
CA ARG A 57 -11.38 -13.08 2.12
C ARG A 57 -11.56 -12.08 0.99
N SER A 58 -11.96 -10.86 1.35
CA SER A 58 -12.02 -9.74 0.42
C SER A 58 -10.90 -8.75 0.69
N ILE A 59 -10.26 -8.25 -0.37
CA ILE A 59 -9.31 -7.14 -0.29
C ILE A 59 -9.78 -5.98 -1.17
N TYR A 60 -9.53 -4.76 -0.71
CA TYR A 60 -9.88 -3.52 -1.39
C TYR A 60 -8.61 -2.89 -1.92
N VAL A 61 -8.54 -2.69 -3.24
CA VAL A 61 -7.29 -2.35 -3.93
C VAL A 61 -7.35 -0.93 -4.46
N GLN A 62 -6.26 -0.18 -4.31
CA GLN A 62 -6.11 1.13 -4.94
C GLN A 62 -6.18 0.99 -6.47
N LYS A 63 -6.97 1.84 -7.12
CA LYS A 63 -7.28 1.74 -8.55
C LYS A 63 -6.05 1.82 -9.46
N HIS A 64 -5.14 2.74 -9.16
CA HIS A 64 -3.86 2.92 -9.86
C HIS A 64 -2.72 2.84 -8.85
N GLU A 65 -1.48 2.76 -9.32
CA GLU A 65 -0.31 2.90 -8.46
C GLU A 65 -0.31 4.26 -7.74
N VAL A 66 0.40 4.35 -6.62
CA VAL A 66 0.64 5.63 -5.95
C VAL A 66 1.32 6.59 -6.92
N THR A 67 0.81 7.81 -7.02
CA THR A 67 1.29 8.85 -7.95
C THR A 67 2.38 9.72 -7.34
N VAL A 68 3.12 10.44 -8.18
CA VAL A 68 4.11 11.46 -7.74
C VAL A 68 3.45 12.52 -6.86
N THR A 69 2.23 12.96 -7.18
CA THR A 69 1.50 13.92 -6.34
C THR A 69 1.16 13.34 -4.97
N GLU A 70 0.68 12.09 -4.90
CA GLU A 70 0.37 11.43 -3.63
C GLU A 70 1.64 11.23 -2.78
N TRP A 71 2.73 10.74 -3.40
CA TRP A 71 4.03 10.63 -2.74
C TRP A 71 4.54 11.96 -2.19
N ASN A 72 4.46 13.03 -2.98
CA ASN A 72 4.99 14.33 -2.57
C ASN A 72 4.25 14.93 -1.38
N ARG A 73 2.99 14.57 -1.13
CA ARG A 73 2.31 14.96 0.12
C ARG A 73 2.97 14.35 1.36
N CYS A 74 3.47 13.13 1.26
CA CYS A 74 4.26 12.49 2.33
C CYS A 74 5.60 13.20 2.53
N ALA A 75 6.26 13.58 1.43
CA ALA A 75 7.54 14.29 1.45
C ALA A 75 7.42 15.71 2.01
N ASP A 76 6.38 16.46 1.62
CA ASP A 76 6.11 17.83 2.08
C ASP A 76 5.84 17.90 3.58
N GLU A 77 5.37 16.80 4.18
CA GLU A 77 5.17 16.66 5.61
C GLU A 77 6.36 16.04 6.36
N GLY A 78 7.46 15.77 5.64
CA GLY A 78 8.71 15.25 6.21
C GLY A 78 8.68 13.77 6.62
N ALA A 79 7.67 13.01 6.20
CA ALA A 79 7.58 11.57 6.49
C ALA A 79 8.31 10.72 5.43
N CYS A 80 8.35 11.17 4.18
CA CYS A 80 9.12 10.56 3.10
C CYS A 80 10.40 11.37 2.84
N GLU A 81 11.52 10.69 2.54
CA GLU A 81 12.87 11.29 2.52
C GLU A 81 13.06 12.36 1.43
N PHE A 82 12.39 12.20 0.29
CA PHE A 82 12.59 13.06 -0.88
C PHE A 82 11.30 13.26 -1.67
N THR A 83 11.25 14.36 -2.43
CA THR A 83 10.20 14.59 -3.43
C THR A 83 10.55 13.90 -4.74
N LEU A 84 9.55 13.35 -5.41
CA LEU A 84 9.65 12.85 -6.77
C LEU A 84 9.30 13.95 -7.79
N ARG A 85 9.86 13.82 -8.99
CA ARG A 85 9.61 14.74 -10.10
C ARG A 85 9.18 13.97 -11.35
N ALA A 86 7.99 14.26 -11.85
CA ALA A 86 7.58 13.79 -13.17
C ALA A 86 8.35 14.53 -14.27
N ARG A 87 8.41 13.94 -15.48
CA ARG A 87 9.01 14.63 -16.62
C ARG A 87 8.22 15.89 -16.97
N PRO A 88 8.82 16.93 -17.58
CA PRO A 88 8.13 18.17 -17.89
C PRO A 88 6.86 18.03 -18.76
N ASP A 89 6.78 16.98 -19.57
CA ASP A 89 5.66 16.63 -20.44
C ASP A 89 4.60 15.73 -19.77
N GLN A 90 4.77 15.40 -18.49
CA GLN A 90 3.90 14.52 -17.73
C GLN A 90 3.20 15.26 -16.59
N ASP A 91 1.96 14.87 -16.30
CA ASP A 91 1.21 15.34 -15.14
C ASP A 91 1.59 14.53 -13.89
N PRO A 92 2.18 15.15 -12.84
CA PRO A 92 2.53 14.44 -11.60
C PRO A 92 1.35 13.75 -10.91
N ALA A 93 0.12 14.24 -11.10
CA ALA A 93 -1.09 13.64 -10.53
C ALA A 93 -1.54 12.37 -11.25
N LYS A 94 -0.94 12.06 -12.41
CA LYS A 94 -1.18 10.85 -13.18
C LYS A 94 0.09 10.02 -13.39
N THR A 95 1.23 10.49 -12.91
CA THR A 95 2.50 9.80 -13.08
C THR A 95 2.73 8.90 -11.88
N PRO A 96 2.94 7.59 -12.05
CA PRO A 96 3.27 6.71 -10.94
C PRO A 96 4.55 7.15 -10.21
N ALA A 97 4.54 7.07 -8.90
CA ALA A 97 5.69 7.26 -8.04
C ALA A 97 6.62 6.06 -8.18
N THR A 98 7.80 6.30 -8.76
CA THR A 98 8.77 5.25 -9.06
C THR A 98 10.17 5.64 -8.62
N GLY A 99 11.11 4.68 -8.64
CA GLY A 99 12.44 4.88 -8.08
C GLY A 99 12.45 4.73 -6.56
N LEU A 100 11.52 3.94 -6.04
CA LEU A 100 11.32 3.70 -4.61
C LEU A 100 11.89 2.34 -4.24
N ASN A 101 12.64 2.29 -3.14
CA ASN A 101 13.01 1.02 -2.53
C ASN A 101 11.95 0.58 -1.51
N TYR A 102 12.12 -0.60 -0.94
CA TYR A 102 11.12 -1.13 0.00
C TYR A 102 10.97 -0.26 1.24
N MET A 103 12.05 0.32 1.77
CA MET A 103 12.01 1.16 2.97
C MET A 103 11.25 2.47 2.73
N ASP A 104 11.47 3.10 1.57
CA ASP A 104 10.74 4.29 1.13
C ASP A 104 9.23 4.03 1.13
N VAL A 105 8.83 2.89 0.57
CA VAL A 105 7.44 2.44 0.52
C VAL A 105 6.87 2.22 1.92
N GLN A 106 7.60 1.59 2.83
CA GLN A 106 7.14 1.39 4.22
C GLN A 106 6.95 2.70 4.99
N HIS A 107 7.79 3.72 4.74
CA HIS A 107 7.58 5.05 5.30
C HIS A 107 6.28 5.68 4.78
N TYR A 108 5.99 5.56 3.49
CA TYR A 108 4.74 6.03 2.91
C TYR A 108 3.52 5.30 3.49
N VAL A 109 3.56 3.97 3.61
CA VAL A 109 2.47 3.16 4.20
C VAL A 109 2.21 3.58 5.66
N THR A 110 3.27 3.80 6.44
CA THR A 110 3.14 4.27 7.82
C THR A 110 2.49 5.66 7.87
N TRP A 111 2.91 6.56 7.00
CA TRP A 111 2.38 7.92 6.92
C TRP A 111 0.92 7.96 6.49
N ILE A 112 0.56 7.25 5.41
CA ILE A 112 -0.79 7.28 4.87
C ILE A 112 -1.78 6.73 5.88
N ASN A 113 -1.45 5.65 6.60
CA ASN A 113 -2.35 5.07 7.61
C ASN A 113 -2.65 6.06 8.74
N LYS A 114 -1.64 6.81 9.18
CA LYS A 114 -1.81 7.84 10.21
C LYS A 114 -2.69 9.00 9.71
N ARG A 115 -2.51 9.42 8.46
CA ARG A 115 -3.22 10.57 7.89
C ARG A 115 -4.64 10.24 7.46
N SER A 116 -4.83 9.12 6.80
CA SER A 116 -6.12 8.62 6.35
C SER A 116 -6.97 8.08 7.49
N ARG A 117 -6.38 7.69 8.63
CA ARG A 117 -7.07 6.94 9.70
C ARG A 117 -7.73 5.67 9.15
N HIS A 118 -7.07 5.04 8.19
CA HIS A 118 -7.50 3.80 7.54
C HIS A 118 -6.31 2.87 7.36
N ASN A 119 -6.53 1.55 7.45
CA ASN A 119 -5.47 0.56 7.42
C ASN A 119 -5.13 0.14 5.98
N PHE A 120 -4.05 0.70 5.44
CA PHE A 120 -3.45 0.25 4.19
C PHE A 120 -2.17 -0.57 4.43
N ARG A 121 -1.89 -1.46 3.50
CA ARG A 121 -0.66 -2.25 3.41
C ARG A 121 -0.30 -2.50 1.95
N LEU A 122 0.88 -3.08 1.73
CA LEU A 122 1.22 -3.70 0.45
C LEU A 122 0.50 -5.05 0.31
N PRO A 123 0.19 -5.49 -0.92
CA PRO A 123 -0.27 -6.85 -1.15
C PRO A 123 0.82 -7.86 -0.80
N THR A 124 0.43 -9.07 -0.45
CA THR A 124 1.32 -10.24 -0.54
C THR A 124 1.55 -10.59 -2.02
N ALA A 125 2.59 -11.37 -2.32
CA ALA A 125 2.81 -11.84 -3.70
C ALA A 125 1.64 -12.70 -4.22
N GLY A 126 0.99 -13.47 -3.33
CA GLY A 126 -0.20 -14.25 -3.67
C GLY A 126 -1.41 -13.36 -3.99
N GLU A 127 -1.69 -12.36 -3.17
CA GLU A 127 -2.75 -11.38 -3.43
C GLU A 127 -2.50 -10.60 -4.72
N TRP A 128 -1.24 -10.21 -4.98
CA TRP A 128 -0.85 -9.53 -6.20
C TRP A 128 -1.14 -10.38 -7.46
N ASN A 129 -0.77 -11.66 -7.43
CA ASN A 129 -1.07 -12.58 -8.52
C ASN A 129 -2.58 -12.74 -8.77
N VAL A 130 -3.38 -12.82 -7.71
CA VAL A 130 -4.84 -12.95 -7.84
C VAL A 130 -5.43 -11.72 -8.52
N MET A 131 -5.03 -10.51 -8.12
CA MET A 131 -5.56 -9.28 -8.71
C MET A 131 -5.11 -9.04 -10.15
N ALA A 132 -3.92 -9.51 -10.52
CA ALA A 132 -3.36 -9.33 -11.86
C ALA A 132 -3.77 -10.42 -12.86
N ALA A 133 -4.29 -11.57 -12.39
CA ALA A 133 -4.53 -12.75 -13.21
C ALA A 133 -5.38 -12.51 -14.47
N ALA A 134 -6.36 -11.61 -14.41
CA ALA A 134 -7.27 -11.35 -15.53
C ALA A 134 -6.67 -10.47 -16.64
N VAL A 135 -5.56 -9.78 -16.38
CA VAL A 135 -4.96 -8.80 -17.32
C VAL A 135 -3.54 -9.14 -17.73
N LEU A 136 -2.84 -9.99 -16.96
CA LEU A 136 -1.52 -10.45 -17.36
C LEU A 136 -1.59 -11.33 -18.61
N PRO A 137 -0.58 -11.24 -19.49
CA PRO A 137 -0.51 -12.09 -20.68
C PRO A 137 -0.46 -13.57 -20.28
N GLU A 138 -1.01 -14.42 -21.14
CA GLU A 138 -0.88 -15.87 -20.96
C GLU A 138 0.60 -16.25 -20.91
N LYS A 139 0.95 -17.15 -19.98
CA LYS A 139 2.31 -17.67 -19.91
C LYS A 139 2.60 -18.43 -21.21
N PRO A 140 3.67 -18.09 -21.93
CA PRO A 140 4.01 -18.81 -23.15
C PRO A 140 4.32 -20.27 -22.84
N ASP A 141 4.05 -21.14 -23.81
CA ASP A 141 4.37 -22.56 -23.70
C ASP A 141 5.86 -22.75 -23.37
N PRO A 142 6.20 -23.68 -22.45
CA PRO A 142 7.58 -23.88 -22.08
C PRO A 142 8.40 -24.37 -23.28
N LEU A 143 9.57 -23.75 -23.51
CA LEU A 143 10.49 -24.14 -24.58
C LEU A 143 10.97 -25.59 -24.46
N PHE A 144 10.97 -26.11 -23.23
CA PHE A 144 11.43 -27.44 -22.89
C PHE A 144 10.35 -28.17 -22.09
N THR A 145 10.14 -29.44 -22.43
CA THR A 145 9.25 -30.34 -21.68
C THR A 145 9.95 -31.00 -20.49
N ASP A 146 11.28 -30.85 -20.38
CA ASP A 146 12.06 -31.33 -19.25
C ASP A 146 11.77 -30.47 -18.00
N PRO A 147 11.27 -31.06 -16.90
CA PRO A 147 10.98 -30.34 -15.66
C PRO A 147 12.20 -29.64 -15.04
N SER A 148 13.43 -30.10 -15.33
CA SER A 148 14.66 -29.45 -14.86
C SER A 148 14.97 -28.14 -15.58
N LEU A 149 14.32 -27.88 -16.71
CA LEU A 149 14.52 -26.69 -17.55
C LEU A 149 13.35 -25.70 -17.46
N THR A 150 12.39 -25.89 -16.55
CA THR A 150 11.26 -24.97 -16.39
C THR A 150 11.71 -23.55 -16.06
N TRP A 151 12.87 -23.38 -15.41
CA TRP A 151 13.47 -22.07 -15.16
C TRP A 151 13.79 -21.31 -16.45
N ALA A 152 14.13 -22.00 -17.55
CA ALA A 152 14.48 -21.36 -18.82
C ALA A 152 13.26 -20.66 -19.46
N SER A 153 12.05 -21.17 -19.20
CA SER A 153 10.80 -20.54 -19.64
C SER A 153 10.55 -19.18 -18.97
N SER A 154 11.22 -18.88 -17.84
CA SER A 154 11.16 -17.54 -17.23
C SER A 154 11.88 -16.45 -18.04
N TYR A 155 12.64 -16.85 -19.07
CA TYR A 155 13.31 -15.95 -20.02
C TYR A 155 12.59 -15.85 -21.37
N LEU A 156 11.39 -16.41 -21.49
CA LEU A 156 10.54 -16.23 -22.68
C LEU A 156 10.03 -14.79 -22.72
N VAL A 157 10.73 -13.95 -23.46
CA VAL A 157 10.42 -12.52 -23.63
C VAL A 157 9.88 -12.24 -25.03
N GLU A 158 8.63 -12.62 -25.26
CA GLU A 158 7.86 -12.10 -26.41
C GLU A 158 6.79 -11.13 -25.89
N GLY A 159 6.59 -10.02 -26.61
CA GLY A 159 5.51 -9.07 -26.29
C GLY A 159 5.72 -8.18 -25.06
N LEU A 160 6.98 -7.90 -24.66
CA LEU A 160 7.27 -7.02 -23.52
C LEU A 160 6.56 -5.67 -23.63
N ALA A 161 5.98 -5.22 -22.52
CA ALA A 161 5.39 -3.89 -22.43
C ALA A 161 6.48 -2.83 -22.67
N PRO A 162 6.13 -1.65 -23.22
CA PRO A 162 7.10 -0.58 -23.38
C PRO A 162 7.76 -0.24 -22.03
N ARG A 163 9.08 -0.35 -21.96
CA ARG A 163 9.86 -0.07 -20.73
C ARG A 163 9.82 1.40 -20.27
N ALA A 164 9.20 2.29 -21.04
CA ALA A 164 9.08 3.69 -20.67
C ALA A 164 7.89 3.88 -19.73
N LEU A 165 8.14 4.49 -18.57
CA LEU A 165 7.09 4.88 -17.63
C LEU A 165 5.94 5.60 -18.35
N LYS A 166 4.73 5.08 -18.16
CA LYS A 166 3.49 5.66 -18.66
C LYS A 166 2.68 6.32 -17.55
N PRO A 167 1.83 7.31 -17.88
CA PRO A 167 0.81 7.78 -16.95
C PRO A 167 -0.15 6.65 -16.58
N GLN A 168 -0.76 6.71 -15.39
CA GLN A 168 -1.83 5.81 -14.97
C GLN A 168 -2.99 5.80 -16.00
N GLY A 169 -3.64 4.66 -16.14
CA GLY A 169 -4.71 4.38 -17.10
C GLY A 169 -4.20 4.14 -18.52
N SER A 170 -2.93 3.77 -18.70
CA SER A 170 -2.36 3.50 -20.03
C SER A 170 -2.47 2.04 -20.45
N PHE A 171 -2.76 1.14 -19.51
CA PHE A 171 -2.83 -0.29 -19.73
C PHE A 171 -4.18 -0.86 -19.32
N SER A 172 -4.27 -2.19 -19.20
CA SER A 172 -5.51 -2.92 -19.05
C SER A 172 -6.16 -2.65 -17.69
N ALA A 173 -7.49 -2.84 -17.63
CA ALA A 173 -8.27 -2.79 -16.41
C ALA A 173 -8.86 -4.16 -16.09
N SER A 174 -8.70 -4.63 -14.85
CA SER A 174 -9.29 -5.87 -14.35
C SER A 174 -10.83 -5.73 -14.25
N PRO A 175 -11.58 -6.85 -14.18
CA PRO A 175 -13.03 -6.83 -13.95
C PRO A 175 -13.45 -6.05 -12.69
N GLU A 176 -12.62 -6.08 -11.65
CA GLU A 176 -12.83 -5.38 -10.38
C GLU A 176 -12.47 -3.89 -10.47
N GLY A 177 -11.81 -3.49 -11.56
CA GLY A 177 -11.46 -2.12 -11.89
C GLY A 177 -10.07 -1.69 -11.40
N VAL A 178 -9.16 -2.63 -11.12
CA VAL A 178 -7.74 -2.32 -10.90
C VAL A 178 -7.08 -2.11 -12.26
N VAL A 179 -6.27 -1.06 -12.40
CA VAL A 179 -5.71 -0.64 -13.69
C VAL A 179 -4.19 -0.67 -13.63
N ASP A 180 -3.55 -0.96 -14.77
CA ASP A 180 -2.11 -0.92 -14.99
C ASP A 180 -1.28 -2.05 -14.35
N LEU A 181 -1.90 -3.20 -14.06
CA LEU A 181 -1.16 -4.37 -13.52
C LEU A 181 -0.27 -5.06 -14.57
N ASP A 182 -0.53 -4.85 -15.86
CA ASP A 182 0.23 -5.38 -17.01
C ASP A 182 1.31 -4.41 -17.53
N GLY A 183 1.67 -3.39 -16.75
CA GLY A 183 2.75 -2.45 -17.04
C GLY A 183 2.38 -1.02 -16.63
N SER A 184 3.30 -0.06 -16.50
CA SER A 184 4.77 -0.11 -16.72
C SER A 184 5.57 -0.22 -15.42
N VAL A 185 4.88 -0.24 -14.29
CA VAL A 185 5.47 -0.21 -12.95
C VAL A 185 5.43 -1.61 -12.35
N TRP A 186 6.51 -1.95 -11.67
CA TRP A 186 6.58 -3.13 -10.82
C TRP A 186 6.32 -2.71 -9.39
N GLU A 187 5.42 -3.43 -8.74
CA GLU A 187 4.83 -3.04 -7.47
C GLU A 187 5.43 -3.87 -6.33
N TRP A 188 5.98 -3.20 -5.32
CA TRP A 188 6.44 -3.87 -4.11
C TRP A 188 5.32 -4.65 -3.41
N THR A 189 5.62 -5.89 -3.03
CA THR A 189 4.77 -6.73 -2.17
C THR A 189 5.40 -6.87 -0.79
N MET A 190 4.64 -7.27 0.21
CA MET A 190 5.15 -7.54 1.56
C MET A 190 5.73 -8.95 1.75
N GLU A 191 5.78 -9.76 0.68
CA GLU A 191 6.27 -11.14 0.76
C GLU A 191 7.81 -11.17 0.74
N CYS A 192 8.40 -11.80 1.75
CA CYS A 192 9.84 -11.90 1.90
C CYS A 192 10.42 -12.94 0.92
N TYR A 193 11.57 -12.61 0.33
CA TYR A 193 12.42 -13.55 -0.38
C TYR A 193 13.78 -13.61 0.33
N ASP A 194 14.05 -14.74 0.98
CA ASP A 194 15.32 -15.02 1.65
C ASP A 194 16.18 -16.05 0.91
N GLY A 195 15.70 -16.60 -0.21
CA GLY A 195 16.37 -17.64 -0.99
C GLY A 195 16.45 -19.00 -0.27
N LEU A 196 15.76 -19.17 0.85
CA LEU A 196 15.63 -20.39 1.64
C LEU A 196 14.18 -20.88 1.56
N ASP A 197 13.89 -22.07 2.11
CA ASP A 197 12.52 -22.63 2.17
C ASP A 197 11.63 -21.90 3.23
N GLY A 198 11.84 -20.60 3.42
CA GLY A 198 11.22 -19.75 4.44
C GLY A 198 11.92 -19.79 5.80
N GLY A 199 11.52 -18.86 6.67
CA GLY A 199 12.00 -18.79 8.06
C GLY A 199 12.68 -17.48 8.45
N THR A 200 12.94 -16.58 7.49
CA THR A 200 13.41 -15.23 7.81
C THR A 200 12.25 -14.34 8.24
N SER A 201 12.42 -13.69 9.40
CA SER A 201 11.46 -12.70 9.87
C SER A 201 11.47 -11.48 8.94
N PRO A 202 10.31 -10.87 8.61
CA PRO A 202 10.22 -9.77 7.64
C PRO A 202 11.14 -8.57 7.92
N ASP A 203 11.45 -8.30 9.19
CA ASP A 203 12.38 -7.24 9.63
C ASP A 203 13.85 -7.51 9.29
N ARG A 204 14.19 -8.75 8.94
CA ARG A 204 15.53 -9.18 8.52
C ARG A 204 15.56 -9.64 7.06
N CYS A 205 14.50 -9.34 6.31
CA CYS A 205 14.36 -9.82 4.95
C CYS A 205 15.31 -9.09 3.98
N PRO A 206 16.15 -9.81 3.21
CA PRO A 206 17.14 -9.19 2.32
C PRO A 206 16.57 -8.75 0.98
N ALA A 207 15.40 -9.27 0.59
CA ALA A 207 14.73 -8.97 -0.66
C ALA A 207 13.24 -9.25 -0.54
N PHE A 208 12.42 -8.53 -1.30
CA PHE A 208 10.98 -8.75 -1.34
C PHE A 208 10.56 -9.07 -2.77
N PHE A 209 9.43 -9.76 -2.91
CA PHE A 209 8.84 -9.93 -4.21
C PHE A 209 8.23 -8.61 -4.70
N VAL A 210 8.40 -8.35 -5.99
CA VAL A 210 7.72 -7.31 -6.74
C VAL A 210 6.87 -7.97 -7.82
N GLY A 211 5.67 -7.44 -8.05
CA GLY A 211 4.77 -7.91 -9.11
C GLY A 211 4.81 -6.99 -10.33
N GLY A 212 4.69 -7.59 -11.51
CA GLY A 212 4.65 -6.92 -12.81
C GLY A 212 4.38 -7.97 -13.89
N GLU A 213 5.09 -7.92 -15.01
CA GLU A 213 4.98 -8.95 -16.07
C GLU A 213 5.18 -10.39 -15.54
N HIS A 214 5.97 -10.54 -14.48
CA HIS A 214 6.04 -11.72 -13.64
C HIS A 214 6.30 -11.32 -12.18
N LEU A 215 6.40 -12.27 -11.26
CA LEU A 215 7.00 -12.00 -9.96
C LEU A 215 8.53 -11.97 -10.10
N ALA A 216 9.18 -11.01 -9.46
CA ALA A 216 10.63 -10.97 -9.34
C ALA A 216 11.05 -10.68 -7.91
N ALA A 217 12.19 -11.22 -7.48
CA ALA A 217 12.78 -10.88 -6.19
C ALA A 217 13.72 -9.68 -6.37
N MET A 218 13.52 -8.64 -5.55
CA MET A 218 14.33 -7.43 -5.54
C MET A 218 14.88 -7.16 -4.16
N SER A 219 16.18 -6.88 -4.07
CA SER A 219 16.78 -6.47 -2.80
C SER A 219 16.12 -5.19 -2.27
N PHE A 220 15.83 -5.16 -0.97
CA PHE A 220 15.04 -4.11 -0.33
C PHE A 220 15.62 -2.69 -0.47
N LEU A 221 16.91 -2.56 -0.82
CA LEU A 221 17.62 -1.29 -0.99
C LEU A 221 17.56 -0.73 -2.43
N VAL A 222 17.13 -1.53 -3.41
CA VAL A 222 17.17 -1.16 -4.82
C VAL A 222 16.07 -0.16 -5.14
N ARG A 223 16.46 0.97 -5.71
CA ARG A 223 15.55 1.98 -6.30
C ARG A 223 15.51 1.90 -7.83
N ASP A 224 16.67 1.64 -8.45
CA ASP A 224 16.84 1.48 -9.89
C ASP A 224 17.10 0.01 -10.22
N PRO A 225 16.09 -0.74 -10.70
CA PRO A 225 16.23 -2.16 -11.01
C PRO A 225 17.25 -2.45 -12.11
N ALA A 226 17.54 -1.48 -13.00
CA ALA A 226 18.56 -1.64 -14.03
C ALA A 226 19.99 -1.75 -13.44
N ARG A 227 20.19 -1.28 -12.20
CA ARG A 227 21.49 -1.33 -11.49
C ARG A 227 21.52 -2.33 -10.34
N GLY A 228 20.35 -2.80 -9.89
CA GLY A 228 20.21 -3.64 -8.69
C GLY A 228 20.30 -5.15 -8.94
N GLY A 229 20.22 -5.59 -10.20
CA GLY A 229 20.17 -7.01 -10.55
C GLY A 229 18.83 -7.64 -10.18
N CYS A 230 18.36 -8.57 -11.02
CA CYS A 230 17.14 -9.34 -10.76
C CYS A 230 17.52 -10.81 -10.72
N ALA A 231 17.03 -11.52 -9.71
CA ALA A 231 17.38 -12.94 -9.55
C ALA A 231 16.73 -13.82 -10.64
N VAL A 232 15.61 -13.38 -11.23
CA VAL A 232 14.81 -14.13 -12.19
C VAL A 232 14.17 -13.22 -13.25
N GLY A 233 14.17 -13.66 -14.51
CA GLY A 233 13.42 -13.06 -15.61
C GLY A 233 13.91 -11.68 -16.08
N THR A 234 13.00 -10.93 -16.69
CA THR A 234 13.25 -9.56 -17.18
C THR A 234 13.36 -8.61 -16.00
N PRO A 235 14.40 -7.77 -15.95
CA PRO A 235 14.52 -6.82 -14.86
C PRO A 235 13.36 -5.80 -14.90
N PRO A 236 12.74 -5.49 -13.74
CA PRO A 236 11.73 -4.45 -13.63
C PRO A 236 12.15 -3.17 -14.33
N ALA A 237 11.20 -2.49 -14.97
CA ALA A 237 11.48 -1.20 -15.61
C ALA A 237 11.50 -0.06 -14.58
N HIS A 238 10.51 -0.06 -13.68
CA HIS A 238 10.31 0.96 -12.67
C HIS A 238 9.76 0.32 -11.39
N LEU A 239 10.32 0.66 -10.23
CA LEU A 239 9.83 0.16 -8.94
C LEU A 239 8.94 1.21 -8.28
N GLY A 240 7.70 0.84 -7.98
CA GLY A 240 6.68 1.67 -7.33
C GLY A 240 5.82 0.83 -6.37
N MET A 241 4.61 1.30 -6.09
CA MET A 241 3.74 0.65 -5.10
C MET A 241 2.26 0.88 -5.40
N ARG A 242 1.45 -0.03 -4.86
CA ARG A 242 -0.01 0.06 -4.80
C ARG A 242 -0.48 -0.31 -3.41
N LEU A 243 -1.46 0.43 -2.89
CA LEU A 243 -2.04 0.15 -1.59
C LEU A 243 -3.20 -0.84 -1.70
N ILE A 244 -3.31 -1.73 -0.71
CA ILE A 244 -4.51 -2.52 -0.47
C ILE A 244 -4.96 -2.38 0.99
N SER A 245 -6.21 -2.75 1.26
CA SER A 245 -6.82 -2.77 2.58
C SER A 245 -7.65 -4.04 2.74
N ASP A 246 -7.67 -4.61 3.95
CA ASP A 246 -8.59 -5.70 4.31
C ASP A 246 -9.99 -5.17 4.71
N GLU A 247 -10.13 -3.85 4.87
CA GLU A 247 -11.35 -3.14 5.25
C GLU A 247 -11.87 -2.23 4.11
N ALA A 248 -13.19 -2.13 3.96
CA ALA A 248 -13.81 -1.16 3.05
C ALA A 248 -13.61 0.28 3.54
N LEU A 249 -13.65 1.24 2.61
CA LEU A 249 -13.67 2.68 2.92
C LEU A 249 -15.07 3.19 3.26
#